data_AF-A0A3D4H8K8-F1
#
_entry.id   AF-A0A3D4H8K8-F1
#
_cell.length_a   1.000
_cell.length_b   1.000
_cell.length_c   1.000
_cell.angle_alpha   90.00
_cell.angle_beta   90.00
_cell.angle_gamma   90.00
#
_symmetry.space_group_name_H-M   'P 1'
#
loop_
_entity.id
_entity.type
_entity.pdbx_description
1 polymer ?
#
loop_
_entity_poly.entity_id
_entity_poly.type
_entity_poly.pdbx_seq_one_letter_code
_entity_poly.pdbx_strand_id
1 'polypeptide(L)' 'MKNKRYVPLGPFLAVLASAIAFSGCSTVAPYQKGNLADYTMRSDRDEIATVMTSHIQFSREATTGGEGVGGGGCGCN' A
#
# COMPACT_ATOMS: atom_id res chain seq x y z
N MET A 1 -4.00 -51.20 9.54
CA MET A 1 -4.88 -50.32 8.73
C MET A 1 -5.27 -49.07 9.52
N LYS A 2 -4.42 -48.04 9.57
CA LYS A 2 -4.82 -46.70 10.05
C LYS A 2 -4.04 -45.64 9.26
N ASN A 3 -4.37 -45.52 7.98
CA ASN A 3 -3.88 -44.43 7.14
C ASN A 3 -4.68 -43.17 7.49
N LYS A 4 -4.34 -42.55 8.62
CA LYS A 4 -4.86 -41.23 8.97
C LYS A 4 -4.14 -40.23 8.07
N ARG A 5 -4.75 -39.90 6.93
CA ARG A 5 -4.28 -38.82 6.05
C ARG A 5 -4.43 -37.51 6.81
N TYR A 6 -3.37 -37.09 7.51
CA TYR A 6 -3.28 -35.76 8.08
C TYR A 6 -3.15 -34.78 6.91
N VAL A 7 -4.26 -34.19 6.49
CA VAL A 7 -4.24 -33.08 5.55
C VAL A 7 -3.56 -31.91 6.28
N PRO A 8 -2.42 -31.40 5.81
CA PRO A 8 -1.71 -30.35 6.54
C PRO A 8 -2.57 -29.08 6.53
N LEU A 9 -2.98 -28.63 7.73
CA LEU A 9 -3.80 -27.43 7.93
C LEU A 9 -3.04 -26.13 7.58
N GLY A 10 -1.71 -26.17 7.68
CA GLY A 10 -0.81 -25.04 7.41
C GLY A 10 -0.96 -24.41 6.01
N PRO A 11 -0.85 -25.17 4.90
CA PRO A 11 -1.00 -24.60 3.57
C PRO A 11 -2.39 -24.00 3.31
N PHE A 12 -3.45 -24.58 3.88
CA PHE A 12 -4.80 -24.02 3.76
C PHE A 12 -4.94 -22.67 4.46
N LEU A 13 -4.35 -22.52 5.66
CA LEU A 13 -4.32 -21.25 6.38
C LEU A 13 -3.50 -20.18 5.62
N ALA A 14 -2.37 -20.56 5.03
CA ALA A 14 -1.54 -19.65 4.25
C ALA A 14 -2.27 -19.14 3.00
N VAL A 15 -2.98 -20.02 2.27
CA VAL A 15 -3.79 -19.64 1.11
C VAL A 15 -4.95 -18.73 1.51
N LEU A 16 -5.61 -19.01 2.63
CA LEU A 16 -6.67 -18.14 3.15
C LEU A 16 -6.13 -16.75 3.52
N ALA A 17 -4.99 -16.69 4.21
CA ALA A 17 -4.35 -15.44 4.59
C ALA A 17 -3.95 -14.61 3.36
N SER A 18 -3.40 -15.22 2.31
CA SER A 18 -3.07 -14.50 1.08
C SER A 18 -4.32 -13.97 0.38
N ALA A 19 -5.40 -14.75 0.32
CA ALA A 19 -6.65 -14.32 -0.30
C ALA A 19 -7.25 -13.08 0.40
N ILE A 20 -7.17 -13.01 1.73
CA ILE A 20 -7.64 -11.85 2.50
C ILE A 20 -6.75 -10.63 2.23
N ALA A 21 -5.42 -10.81 2.19
CA ALA A 21 -4.46 -9.73 1.97
C ALA A 21 -4.64 -9.02 0.61
N PHE A 22 -5.02 -9.76 -0.44
CA PHE A 22 -5.22 -9.21 -1.79
C PHE A 22 -6.68 -8.87 -2.13
N SER A 23 -7.61 -9.01 -1.19
CA SER A 23 -9.05 -8.78 -1.42
C SER A 23 -9.42 -7.35 -1.83
N GLY A 24 -8.54 -6.37 -1.58
CA GLY A 24 -8.74 -4.96 -1.96
C GLY A 24 -8.21 -4.57 -3.35
N CYS A 25 -7.53 -5.47 -4.06
CA CYS A 25 -6.97 -5.15 -5.37
C CYS A 25 -8.10 -5.13 -6.42
N SER A 26 -8.42 -3.96 -6.95
CA SER A 26 -9.43 -3.79 -8.01
C SER A 26 -8.94 -2.84 -9.09
N THR A 27 -9.23 -3.17 -10.34
CA THR A 27 -8.95 -2.29 -11.49
C THR A 27 -10.06 -1.26 -11.60
N VAL A 28 -9.74 0.02 -11.38
CA VAL A 28 -10.69 1.13 -11.49
C VAL A 28 -10.49 1.91 -12.80
N ALA A 29 -11.56 2.48 -13.32
CA ALA A 29 -11.48 3.35 -14.49
C ALA A 29 -10.70 4.64 -14.17
N PRO A 30 -10.02 5.27 -15.14
CA PRO A 30 -9.15 6.42 -14.89
C PRO A 30 -9.80 7.57 -14.12
N TYR A 31 -11.07 7.87 -14.40
CA TYR A 31 -11.83 8.94 -13.75
C TYR A 31 -12.22 8.63 -12.30
N GLN A 32 -12.29 7.36 -11.91
CA GLN A 32 -12.61 6.96 -10.53
C GLN A 32 -11.43 7.21 -9.57
N LYS A 33 -10.20 7.36 -10.10
CA LYS A 33 -9.02 7.72 -9.31
C LYS A 33 -9.14 9.12 -8.70
N GLY A 34 -9.93 10.01 -9.32
CA GLY A 34 -10.23 11.34 -8.75
C GLY A 34 -10.83 11.28 -7.34
N ASN A 35 -11.60 10.23 -7.03
CA ASN A 35 -12.18 10.06 -5.69
C ASN A 35 -11.13 9.81 -4.60
N LEU A 36 -9.96 9.25 -4.96
CA LEU A 36 -8.82 9.07 -4.06
C LEU A 36 -7.81 10.23 -4.14
N ALA A 37 -8.06 11.21 -5.01
CA ALA A 37 -7.23 12.38 -5.26
C ALA A 37 -7.76 13.65 -4.56
N ASP A 38 -8.76 13.52 -3.68
CA ASP A 38 -9.32 14.66 -2.94
C ASP A 38 -8.20 15.39 -2.19
N TYR A 39 -8.28 16.72 -2.14
CA TYR A 39 -7.28 17.56 -1.48
C TYR A 39 -6.99 17.10 -0.03
N THR A 40 -8.02 16.60 0.67
CA THR A 40 -7.88 16.12 2.05
C THR A 40 -7.11 14.79 2.17
N MET A 41 -7.11 13.98 1.11
CA MET A 41 -6.44 12.67 1.04
C MET A 41 -5.03 12.76 0.43
N ARG A 42 -4.63 13.93 -0.08
CA ARG A 42 -3.28 14.17 -0.60
C ARG A 42 -2.24 14.19 0.53
N SER A 43 -1.21 13.36 0.40
CA SER A 43 -0.08 13.32 1.33
C SER A 43 0.78 14.58 1.28
N ASP A 44 0.80 15.25 0.13
CA ASP A 44 1.59 16.44 -0.18
C ASP A 44 0.79 17.76 -0.05
N ARG A 45 -0.41 17.74 0.55
CA ARG A 45 -1.28 18.92 0.68
C ARG A 45 -0.67 20.07 1.48
N ASP A 46 0.31 19.78 2.33
CA ASP A 46 1.02 20.73 3.17
C ASP A 46 2.52 20.58 2.91
N GLU A 47 3.09 21.57 2.23
CA GLU A 47 4.50 21.59 1.86
C GLU A 47 5.42 21.58 3.10
N ILE A 48 5.03 22.25 4.19
CA ILE A 48 5.84 22.31 5.41
C ILE A 48 5.87 20.93 6.07
N ALA A 49 4.71 20.27 6.18
CA ALA A 49 4.62 18.92 6.72
C ALA A 49 5.42 17.92 5.88
N THR A 50 5.42 18.08 4.55
CA THR A 50 6.18 17.24 3.62
C THR A 50 7.68 17.40 3.84
N VAL A 51 8.18 18.64 3.85
CA VAL A 51 9.61 18.92 4.10
C VAL A 51 10.04 18.40 5.48
N MET A 52 9.24 18.62 6.52
CA MET A 52 9.55 18.12 7.86
C MET A 52 9.62 16.58 7.91
N THR A 53 8.67 15.91 7.24
CA THR A 53 8.65 14.45 7.16
C THR A 53 9.90 13.92 6.46
N SER A 54 10.29 14.53 5.34
CA SER A 54 11.52 14.15 4.63
C SER A 54 12.78 14.32 5.48
N HIS A 55 12.86 15.40 6.27
CA HIS A 55 13.97 15.62 7.20
C HIS A 55 14.04 14.54 8.28
N ILE A 56 12.88 14.12 8.81
CA ILE A 56 12.78 13.04 9.79
C ILE A 56 13.22 11.71 9.17
N GLN A 57 12.73 11.37 7.97
CA GLN A 57 13.09 10.10 7.32
C GLN A 57 14.57 10.06 6.96
N PHE A 58 15.13 11.14 6.40
CA PHE A 58 16.55 11.24 6.12
C PHE A 58 17.41 11.01 7.38
N SER A 59 17.00 11.60 8.51
CA SER A 59 17.72 11.47 9.77
C SER A 59 17.61 10.06 10.37
N ARG A 60 16.46 9.39 10.19
CA ARG A 60 16.18 8.07 10.77
C ARG A 60 16.77 6.93 9.95
N GLU A 61 16.69 7.04 8.63
CA GLU A 61 16.98 5.94 7.71
C GLU A 61 18.34 6.10 7.02
N ALA A 62 18.95 7.29 7.07
CA ALA A 62 20.18 7.65 6.34
C ALA A 62 20.09 7.35 4.83
N THR A 63 18.87 7.26 4.31
CA THR A 63 18.58 6.99 2.89
C THR A 63 18.23 8.28 2.17
N THR A 64 18.75 8.43 0.95
CA THR A 64 18.37 9.50 0.03
C THR A 64 17.51 8.93 -1.11
N GLY A 65 16.40 9.60 -1.44
CA GLY A 65 15.58 9.26 -2.62
C GLY A 65 14.27 8.50 -2.39
N GLY A 66 13.74 8.45 -1.16
CA GLY A 66 12.52 7.68 -0.82
C GLY A 66 11.19 8.45 -0.77
N GLU A 67 11.17 9.72 -1.17
CA GLU A 67 9.98 10.57 -1.07
C GLU A 67 9.23 10.59 -2.41
N GLY A 68 8.52 9.53 -2.75
CA GLY A 68 7.76 9.53 -4.01
C GLY A 68 7.21 8.20 -4.49
N VAL A 69 6.32 7.57 -3.72
CA VAL A 69 5.26 6.78 -4.37
C VAL A 69 4.18 7.78 -4.75
N GLY A 70 4.06 8.07 -6.05
CA GLY A 70 3.13 9.06 -6.57
C GLY A 70 1.77 8.91 -5.91
N GLY A 71 1.31 9.99 -5.25
CA GLY A 71 -0.01 10.02 -4.63
C GLY A 71 -1.11 9.68 -5.64
N GLY A 72 -2.31 9.38 -5.14
CA GLY A 72 -3.47 8.98 -5.94
C GLY A 72 -4.03 10.03 -6.91
N GLY A 73 -3.22 10.97 -7.41
CA GLY A 73 -3.59 11.96 -8.42
C GLY A 73 -3.87 11.33 -9.80
N CYS A 74 -4.29 12.15 -10.75
CA CYS A 74 -4.68 11.71 -12.11
C CYS A 74 -3.55 11.06 -12.93
N GLY A 75 -2.34 10.93 -12.40
CA GLY A 75 -1.19 10.31 -13.07
C GLY A 75 -0.54 11.20 -14.12
N CYS A 76 -0.92 12.48 -14.20
CA CYS A 76 -0.18 13.47 -14.97
C CYS A 76 1.00 13.97 -14.12
N ASN A 77 2.12 13.25 -14.19
CA ASN A 77 3.43 13.88 -14.03
C ASN A 77 3.75 14.58 -15.35
#